data_AF-A0AAW0DGD2-F1
#
_entry.id   AF-A0AAW0DGD2-F1
#
_cell.length_a   1.000
_cell.length_b   1.000
_cell.length_c   1.000
_cell.angle_alpha   90.00
_cell.angle_beta   90.00
_cell.angle_gamma   90.00
#
_symmetry.space_group_name_H-M   'P 1'
#
loop_
_entity.id
_entity.type
_entity.pdbx_description
1 polymer ?
#
loop_
_entity_poly.entity_id
_entity_poly.type
_entity_poly.pdbx_seq_one_letter_code
_entity_poly.pdbx_strand_id
1 'polypeptide(L)'
;MKTGLRGLLRQKNGGALGATTRLAGLLSILLRRLGKVLASLNTVWIILTCLFQFGSFFDRCWCDSSVFYLGANNAYNVIDLGEEDVSSLNAPWIGGVALASGCASVFLGFVNVLINPALPD
;
A
#
# COMPACT_ATOMS: atom_id res chain seq x y z
N MET A 1 -44.28 -40.51 -16.87
CA MET A 1 -43.20 -40.39 -15.86
C MET A 1 -42.02 -39.47 -16.26
N LYS A 2 -41.94 -38.91 -17.49
CA LYS A 2 -40.83 -38.02 -17.94
C LYS A 2 -40.98 -36.54 -17.56
N THR A 3 -42.17 -36.10 -17.15
CA THR A 3 -42.52 -34.70 -16.87
C THR A 3 -42.04 -34.20 -15.50
N GLY A 4 -41.93 -35.07 -14.50
CA GLY A 4 -41.46 -34.70 -13.15
C GLY A 4 -39.95 -34.43 -13.06
N LEU A 5 -39.13 -35.12 -13.86
CA LEU A 5 -37.68 -35.00 -13.81
C LEU A 5 -37.17 -33.66 -14.37
N ARG A 6 -37.87 -33.07 -15.35
CA ARG A 6 -37.54 -31.74 -15.88
C ARG A 6 -37.85 -30.62 -14.88
N GLY A 7 -38.91 -30.76 -14.08
CA GLY A 7 -39.25 -29.80 -13.01
C GLY A 7 -38.20 -29.77 -11.91
N LEU A 8 -37.73 -30.94 -11.47
CA LEU A 8 -36.68 -31.07 -10.45
C LEU A 8 -35.33 -30.53 -10.92
N LEU A 9 -34.95 -30.77 -12.18
CA LEU A 9 -33.70 -30.20 -12.73
C LEU A 9 -33.77 -28.67 -12.85
N ARG A 10 -34.94 -28.10 -13.19
CA ARG A 10 -35.14 -26.65 -13.29
C ARG A 10 -35.12 -25.97 -11.92
N GLN A 11 -35.71 -26.59 -10.90
CA GLN A 11 -35.67 -26.08 -9.53
C GLN A 11 -34.27 -26.21 -8.89
N LYS A 12 -33.57 -27.33 -9.13
CA LYS A 12 -32.18 -27.54 -8.68
C LYS A 12 -31.21 -26.52 -9.31
N ASN A 13 -31.39 -26.23 -10.61
CA ASN A 13 -30.59 -25.22 -11.31
C ASN A 13 -30.89 -23.79 -10.84
N GLY A 14 -32.15 -23.46 -10.52
CA GLY A 14 -32.52 -22.17 -9.94
C GLY A 14 -31.98 -21.97 -8.51
N GLY A 15 -31.98 -23.02 -7.69
CA GLY A 15 -31.39 -23.00 -6.35
C GLY A 15 -29.86 -22.86 -6.37
N ALA A 16 -29.19 -23.58 -7.27
CA ALA A 16 -27.74 -23.47 -7.46
C ALA A 16 -27.32 -22.09 -8.00
N LEU A 17 -28.04 -21.55 -8.98
CA LEU A 17 -27.77 -20.23 -9.55
C LEU A 17 -28.05 -19.10 -8.54
N GLY A 18 -29.07 -19.25 -7.69
CA GLY A 18 -29.35 -18.31 -6.60
C GLY A 18 -28.29 -18.35 -5.50
N ALA A 19 -27.76 -19.53 -5.16
CA ALA A 19 -26.68 -19.69 -4.19
C ALA A 19 -25.36 -19.10 -4.68
N THR A 20 -24.97 -19.35 -5.94
CA THR A 20 -23.74 -18.78 -6.52
C THR A 20 -23.80 -17.25 -6.64
N THR A 21 -24.95 -16.69 -7.02
CA THR A 21 -25.14 -15.23 -7.11
C THR A 21 -25.01 -14.56 -5.74
N ARG A 22 -25.55 -15.17 -4.68
CA ARG A 22 -25.40 -14.68 -3.29
C ARG A 22 -23.96 -14.76 -2.81
N LEU A 23 -23.26 -15.86 -3.09
CA LEU A 23 -21.84 -16.03 -2.76
C LEU A 23 -20.96 -15.01 -3.48
N ALA A 24 -21.17 -14.80 -4.78
CA ALA A 24 -20.46 -13.80 -5.57
C ALA A 24 -20.71 -12.37 -5.04
N GLY A 25 -21.96 -12.07 -4.64
CA GLY A 25 -22.30 -10.78 -4.02
C GLY A 25 -21.59 -10.55 -2.69
N LEU A 26 -21.63 -11.54 -1.78
CA LEU A 26 -20.93 -11.47 -0.49
C LEU A 26 -19.42 -11.35 -0.67
N LEU A 27 -18.84 -12.14 -1.58
CA LEU A 27 -17.42 -12.13 -1.87
C LEU A 27 -17.00 -10.77 -2.45
N SER A 28 -17.79 -10.19 -3.35
CA SER A 28 -17.55 -8.84 -3.89
C SER A 28 -17.54 -7.77 -2.81
N ILE A 29 -18.47 -7.83 -1.86
CA ILE A 29 -18.53 -6.90 -0.72
C ILE A 29 -17.29 -7.08 0.18
N LEU A 30 -16.91 -8.32 0.47
CA LEU A 30 -15.75 -8.63 1.30
C LEU A 30 -14.45 -8.15 0.66
N LEU A 31 -14.21 -8.49 -0.61
CA LEU A 31 -13.01 -8.06 -1.34
C LEU A 31 -12.90 -6.54 -1.38
N ARG A 32 -14.01 -5.84 -1.59
CA ARG A 32 -14.02 -4.37 -1.63
C ARG A 32 -13.72 -3.74 -0.27
N ARG A 33 -14.18 -4.35 0.82
CA ARG A 33 -13.86 -3.90 2.19
C ARG A 33 -12.40 -4.22 2.54
N LEU A 34 -11.94 -5.43 2.24
CA LEU A 34 -10.56 -5.86 2.48
C LEU A 34 -9.56 -4.99 1.72
N GLY A 35 -9.82 -4.66 0.45
CA GLY A 35 -8.97 -3.77 -0.32
C GLY A 35 -8.81 -2.39 0.31
N LYS A 36 -9.91 -1.80 0.83
CA LYS A 36 -9.86 -0.52 1.55
C LYS A 36 -9.07 -0.60 2.85
N VAL A 37 -9.26 -1.69 3.61
CA VAL A 37 -8.53 -1.90 4.87
C VAL A 37 -7.04 -2.06 4.60
N LEU A 38 -6.65 -2.91 3.64
CA LEU A 38 -5.25 -3.09 3.25
C LEU A 38 -4.61 -1.79 2.77
N ALA A 39 -5.31 -1.01 1.95
CA ALA A 39 -4.82 0.30 1.50
C ALA A 39 -4.62 1.26 2.68
N SER A 40 -5.54 1.30 3.64
CA SER A 40 -5.41 2.13 4.84
C SER A 40 -4.23 1.71 5.71
N LEU A 41 -4.06 0.41 5.96
CA LEU A 41 -2.94 -0.12 6.73
C LEU A 41 -1.61 0.14 6.02
N ASN A 42 -1.55 -0.03 4.70
CA ASN A 42 -0.35 0.28 3.91
C ASN A 42 0.01 1.77 4.01
N THR A 43 -0.98 2.65 3.92
CA THR A 43 -0.76 4.10 4.06
C THR A 43 -0.25 4.44 5.45
N VAL A 44 -0.91 3.94 6.50
CA VAL A 44 -0.50 4.16 7.90
C VAL A 44 0.92 3.65 8.13
N TRP A 45 1.25 2.46 7.63
CA TRP A 45 2.59 1.88 7.74
C TRP A 45 3.64 2.78 7.09
N ILE A 46 3.41 3.24 5.85
CA ILE A 46 4.35 4.13 5.15
C ILE A 46 4.56 5.42 5.95
N ILE A 47 3.48 6.07 6.41
CA ILE A 47 3.58 7.32 7.18
C ILE A 47 4.32 7.10 8.50
N LEU A 48 4.01 6.04 9.25
CA LEU A 48 4.72 5.72 10.49
C LEU A 48 6.20 5.44 10.24
N THR A 49 6.52 4.70 9.17
CA THR A 49 7.91 4.42 8.78
C THR A 49 8.65 5.70 8.42
N CYS A 50 7.98 6.69 7.81
CA CYS A 50 8.58 8.00 7.55
C CYS A 50 8.77 8.85 8.82
N LEU A 51 7.86 8.74 9.81
CA LEU A 51 7.90 9.51 11.07
C LEU A 51 8.89 8.97 12.10
N PHE A 52 8.93 7.64 12.28
CA PHE A 52 10.16 6.93 12.68
C PHE A 52 11.21 7.25 11.62
N GLN A 53 12.44 6.76 11.57
CA GLN A 53 13.34 7.27 10.50
C GLN A 53 13.64 8.79 10.74
N PHE A 54 12.78 9.79 10.43
CA PHE A 54 13.04 11.22 10.73
C PHE A 54 13.08 11.53 12.24
N GLY A 55 12.30 10.84 13.06
CA GLY A 55 12.29 11.03 14.52
C GLY A 55 13.39 10.29 15.28
N SER A 56 14.45 9.81 14.61
CA SER A 56 15.46 8.93 15.21
C SER A 56 14.91 7.60 15.78
N PHE A 57 13.71 7.21 15.32
CA PHE A 57 13.02 5.92 15.48
C PHE A 57 13.94 4.70 15.41
N PHE A 58 14.48 4.59 14.21
CA PHE A 58 15.40 3.55 13.82
C PHE A 58 16.81 4.06 14.05
N ASP A 59 17.72 3.16 14.39
CA ASP A 59 19.15 3.37 14.20
C ASP A 59 19.41 3.50 12.69
N ARG A 60 19.15 4.70 12.16
CA ARG A 60 19.40 5.10 10.77
C ARG A 60 20.88 5.27 10.50
N CYS A 61 21.67 5.36 11.56
CA CYS A 61 23.10 5.31 11.49
C CYS A 61 23.44 3.94 10.86
N TRP A 62 24.16 3.91 9.74
CA TRP A 62 24.77 2.70 9.14
C TRP A 62 25.83 2.08 10.08
N CYS A 63 25.70 2.33 11.36
CA CYS A 63 26.70 2.23 12.39
C CYS A 63 26.72 0.80 12.92
N ASP A 64 25.55 0.15 13.02
CA ASP A 64 25.40 -1.27 13.32
C ASP A 64 25.42 -2.19 12.08
N SER A 65 25.66 -1.67 10.88
CA SER A 65 25.73 -2.48 9.65
C SER A 65 26.82 -3.54 9.69
N SER A 66 27.80 -3.33 10.56
CA SER A 66 28.95 -4.19 10.73
C SER A 66 28.74 -5.23 11.84
N VAL A 67 27.56 -5.31 12.47
CA VAL A 67 27.26 -6.27 13.57
C VAL A 67 27.53 -7.71 13.15
N PHE A 68 27.22 -8.08 11.90
CA PHE A 68 27.46 -9.43 11.40
C PHE A 68 28.95 -9.81 11.34
N TYR A 69 29.87 -8.85 11.21
CA TYR A 69 31.31 -9.10 11.11
C TYR A 69 32.07 -8.75 12.40
N LEU A 70 31.74 -7.61 13.04
CA LEU A 70 32.41 -7.08 14.24
C LEU A 70 31.72 -7.47 15.55
N GLY A 71 30.51 -8.02 15.50
CA GLY A 71 29.71 -8.38 16.67
C GLY A 71 29.04 -7.17 17.34
N ALA A 72 28.04 -7.45 18.19
CA ALA A 72 27.15 -6.44 18.79
C ALA A 72 27.86 -5.37 19.65
N ASN A 73 29.08 -5.62 20.12
CA ASN A 73 29.81 -4.70 20.99
C ASN A 73 30.84 -3.82 20.24
N ASN A 74 31.12 -4.09 18.97
CA ASN A 74 32.18 -3.38 18.22
C ASN A 74 31.69 -2.78 16.89
N ALA A 75 30.38 -2.79 16.64
CA ALA A 75 29.77 -2.25 15.43
C ALA A 75 29.24 -0.84 15.68
N TYR A 76 30.09 0.11 16.07
CA TYR A 76 29.71 1.52 16.06
C TYR A 76 30.54 2.27 15.03
N ASN A 77 29.86 2.88 14.07
CA ASN A 77 30.44 3.87 13.17
C ASN A 77 30.13 5.26 13.72
N VAL A 78 31.13 6.12 13.84
CA VAL A 78 30.93 7.51 14.24
C VAL A 78 30.85 8.34 12.96
N ILE A 79 29.68 8.90 12.67
CA ILE A 79 29.49 9.82 11.55
C ILE A 79 29.56 11.23 12.12
N ASP A 80 30.68 11.91 11.87
CA ASP A 80 30.83 13.33 12.14
C ASP A 80 30.42 14.10 10.87
N LEU A 81 29.54 15.09 11.02
CA LEU A 81 29.00 15.86 9.90
C LEU A 81 29.58 17.27 9.95
N GLY A 82 30.47 17.59 9.01
CA GLY A 82 30.99 18.94 8.84
C GLY A 82 29.97 19.87 8.18
N GLU A 83 30.20 21.19 8.27
CA GLU A 83 29.35 22.19 7.59
C GLU A 83 29.31 21.99 6.06
N GLU A 84 30.44 21.56 5.48
CA GLU A 84 30.57 21.22 4.07
C GLU A 84 29.72 20.02 3.66
N ASP A 85 29.65 18.97 4.50
CA ASP A 85 28.84 17.78 4.24
C ASP A 85 27.34 18.11 4.25
N VAL A 86 26.91 18.91 5.24
CA VAL A 86 25.52 19.36 5.35
C VAL A 86 25.13 20.19 4.13
N SER A 87 26.01 21.09 3.69
CA SER A 87 25.76 21.91 2.51
C SER A 87 25.60 21.06 1.23
N SER A 88 26.41 20.00 1.11
CA SER A 88 26.38 19.06 -0.02
C SER A 88 25.12 18.17 -0.03
N LEU A 89 24.61 17.80 1.15
CA LEU A 89 23.39 16.99 1.31
C LEU A 89 22.09 17.73 0.97
N ASN A 90 22.08 19.06 1.00
CA ASN A 90 20.88 19.85 0.74
C ASN A 90 20.31 19.63 -0.66
N ALA A 91 21.15 19.62 -1.70
CA ALA A 91 20.68 19.48 -3.07
C ALA A 91 20.01 18.11 -3.35
N PRO A 92 20.62 16.96 -2.98
CA PRO A 92 19.96 15.66 -3.06
C PRO A 92 18.68 15.56 -2.23
N TRP A 93 18.67 16.13 -1.02
CA TRP A 93 17.49 16.13 -0.16
C TRP A 93 16.32 16.89 -0.79
N ILE A 94 16.56 18.11 -1.29
CA ILE A 94 15.56 18.92 -2.00
C ILE A 94 15.06 18.17 -3.23
N GLY A 95 15.97 17.57 -4.02
CA GLY A 95 15.62 16.79 -5.20
C GLY A 95 14.72 15.59 -4.86
N GLY A 96 15.03 14.88 -3.78
CA GLY A 96 14.22 13.76 -3.29
C GLY A 96 12.80 14.20 -2.88
N VAL A 97 12.69 15.31 -2.13
CA VAL A 97 11.39 15.87 -1.72
C VAL A 97 10.57 16.33 -2.92
N ALA A 98 11.19 17.04 -3.87
CA ALA A 98 10.54 17.51 -5.08
C ALA A 98 10.03 16.35 -5.95
N LEU A 99 10.85 15.32 -6.15
CA LEU A 99 10.45 14.14 -6.93
C LEU A 99 9.32 13.36 -6.26
N ALA A 100 9.42 13.11 -4.95
CA ALA A 100 8.41 12.38 -4.21
C ALA A 100 7.05 13.10 -4.21
N SER A 101 7.05 14.41 -3.94
CA SER A 101 5.84 15.23 -3.99
C SER A 101 5.26 15.32 -5.40
N GLY A 102 6.09 15.51 -6.42
CA GLY A 102 5.66 15.53 -7.83
C GLY A 102 4.97 14.23 -8.25
N CYS A 103 5.55 13.07 -7.94
CA CYS A 103 4.95 11.77 -8.23
C CYS A 103 3.56 11.61 -7.56
N ALA A 104 3.45 12.02 -6.29
CA ALA A 104 2.18 11.98 -5.57
C ALA A 104 1.13 12.90 -6.21
N SER A 105 1.50 14.12 -6.59
CA SER A 105 0.62 15.08 -7.25
C SER A 105 0.12 14.57 -8.60
N VAL A 106 0.99 13.98 -9.43
CA VAL A 106 0.60 13.41 -10.74
C VAL A 106 -0.42 12.29 -10.55
N PHE A 107 -0.17 11.39 -9.60
CA PHE A 107 -1.10 10.30 -9.29
C PHE A 107 -2.46 10.81 -8.81
N LEU A 108 -2.47 11.76 -7.88
CA LEU A 108 -3.72 12.38 -7.39
C LEU A 108 -4.47 13.12 -8.51
N GLY A 109 -3.75 13.80 -9.41
CA GLY A 109 -4.33 14.44 -10.59
C GLY A 109 -5.00 13.41 -11.52
N PHE A 110 -4.30 12.34 -11.85
CA PHE A 110 -4.84 11.23 -12.65
C PHE A 110 -6.11 10.64 -12.04
N VAL A 111 -6.09 10.35 -10.73
CA VAL A 111 -7.25 9.79 -10.04
C VAL A 111 -8.41 10.78 -10.05
N ASN A 112 -8.19 12.06 -9.73
CA ASN A 112 -9.27 13.06 -9.69
C ASN A 112 -9.92 13.28 -11.07
N VAL A 113 -9.14 13.25 -12.15
CA VAL A 113 -9.68 13.41 -13.51
C VAL A 113 -10.55 12.22 -13.92
N LEU A 114 -10.22 11.00 -13.48
CA LEU A 114 -10.87 9.78 -13.98
C LEU A 114 -11.94 9.19 -13.05
N ILE A 115 -12.05 9.64 -11.80
CA ILE A 115 -12.97 9.03 -10.83
C ILE A 115 -14.45 9.39 -11.04
N ASN A 116 -14.74 10.47 -11.79
CA ASN A 116 -16.09 10.91 -12.13
C ASN A 116 -16.21 11.29 -13.62
N PRO A 117 -16.39 10.32 -14.54
CA PRO A 117 -16.71 10.66 -15.92
C PRO A 117 -18.09 11.34 -15.96
N ALA A 118 -18.22 12.45 -16.70
CA ALA A 118 -19.53 13.03 -17.01
C ALA A 118 -20.39 11.97 -17.72
N LEU A 119 -21.61 11.74 -17.25
CA LEU A 119 -22.55 10.87 -17.96
C LEU A 119 -22.88 11.52 -19.30
N PRO A 120 -22.90 10.78 -20.42
CA PRO A 120 -23.41 11.31 -21.68
C PRO A 120 -24.91 11.67 -21.52
N ASP A 121 -25.30 12.83 -22.07
CA ASP A 121 -26.69 13.29 -22.15
C ASP A 121 -27.57 12.32 -22.96
#